data_AF-A0AAV3XJE2-F1
#
_entry.id   AF-A0AAV3XJE2-F1
#
_cell.length_a   1.000
_cell.length_b   1.000
_cell.length_c   1.000
_cell.angle_alpha   90.00
_cell.angle_beta   90.00
_cell.angle_gamma   90.00
#
_symmetry.space_group_name_H-M   'P 1'
#
loop_
_entity.id
_entity.type
_entity.pdbx_description
1 polymer ?
#
loop_
_entity_poly.entity_id
_entity_poly.type
_entity_poly.pdbx_seq_one_letter_code
_entity_poly.pdbx_strand_id
1 'polypeptide(L)' 'MSKRGQKKQNQADRMAWGEAKERFSIMLTPTAAQKIDARAKALQLSRSEFLEQAARGIVSMSDSDLTNEDKENLAKLSEN' A
#
# COMPACT_ATOMS: atom_id res chain seq x y z
N MET A 1 -6.61 -38.58 -8.58
CA MET A 1 -5.55 -37.73 -9.15
C MET A 1 -5.98 -36.27 -9.02
N SER A 2 -5.60 -35.59 -7.94
CA SER A 2 -6.09 -34.23 -7.64
C SER A 2 -5.26 -33.18 -8.38
N LYS A 3 -5.89 -32.40 -9.27
CA LYS A 3 -5.25 -31.28 -9.99
C LYS A 3 -4.96 -30.18 -8.98
N ARG A 4 -3.69 -30.02 -8.58
CA ARG A 4 -3.23 -28.88 -7.77
C ARG A 4 -3.44 -27.61 -8.59
N GLY A 5 -4.38 -26.78 -8.14
CA GLY A 5 -4.67 -25.48 -8.75
C GLY A 5 -3.41 -24.63 -8.83
N GLN A 6 -3.06 -24.21 -10.05
CA GLN A 6 -2.01 -23.22 -10.27
C GLN A 6 -2.42 -21.92 -9.57
N LYS A 7 -1.75 -21.59 -8.46
CA LYS A 7 -1.88 -20.26 -7.85
C LYS A 7 -1.41 -19.25 -8.88
N LYS A 8 -2.32 -18.39 -9.36
CA LYS A 8 -1.95 -17.17 -10.08
C LYS A 8 -1.00 -16.39 -9.18
N GLN A 9 0.28 -16.41 -9.53
CA GLN A 9 1.28 -15.56 -8.93
C GLN A 9 0.97 -14.14 -9.41
N ASN A 10 0.19 -13.38 -8.63
CA ASN A 10 0.22 -11.92 -8.65
C ASN A 10 1.56 -11.45 -8.04
N GLN A 11 2.66 -12.02 -8.51
CA GLN A 11 4.01 -11.63 -8.14
C GLN A 11 4.30 -10.41 -9.01
N ALA A 12 4.31 -9.23 -8.38
CA ALA A 12 4.85 -8.04 -9.00
C ALA A 12 6.15 -8.43 -9.74
N ASP A 13 6.28 -7.98 -11.00
CA ASP A 13 7.39 -8.35 -11.86
C ASP A 13 8.68 -8.17 -11.08
N ARG A 14 9.38 -9.30 -10.85
CA ARG A 14 10.47 -9.43 -9.87
C ARG A 14 11.68 -8.51 -10.16
N MET A 15 11.62 -7.75 -11.25
CA MET A 15 12.70 -6.99 -11.88
C MET A 15 12.27 -5.61 -12.39
N ALA A 16 11.07 -5.11 -12.08
CA ALA A 16 10.61 -3.82 -12.63
C ALA A 16 11.54 -2.63 -12.30
N TRP A 17 12.29 -2.72 -11.19
CA TRP A 17 13.12 -1.64 -10.66
C TRP A 17 14.60 -2.02 -10.46
N GLY A 18 15.06 -3.13 -11.06
CA GLY A 18 16.43 -3.62 -10.89
C GLY A 18 16.74 -4.23 -9.51
N GLU A 19 15.75 -4.27 -8.62
CA GLU A 19 15.84 -4.82 -7.26
C GLU A 19 14.74 -5.88 -7.05
N ALA A 20 15.08 -6.95 -6.35
CA ALA A 20 14.10 -7.96 -5.97
C ALA A 20 13.32 -7.50 -4.73
N LYS A 21 12.00 -7.68 -4.76
CA LYS A 21 11.14 -7.36 -3.61
C LYS A 21 11.44 -8.29 -2.42
N GLU A 22 11.80 -7.71 -1.28
CA GLU A 22 12.00 -8.44 -0.03
C GLU A 22 10.72 -8.52 0.81
N ARG A 23 10.66 -9.50 1.71
CA ARG A 23 9.54 -9.62 2.66
C ARG A 23 9.80 -8.71 3.86
N PHE A 24 8.99 -7.67 4.01
CA PHE A 24 8.98 -6.82 5.20
C PHE A 24 7.60 -6.79 5.86
N SER A 25 7.54 -6.42 7.13
CA SER A 25 6.32 -6.29 7.92
C SER A 25 6.23 -4.90 8.51
N ILE A 26 5.06 -4.27 8.42
CA ILE A 26 4.75 -2.98 9.04
C ILE A 26 3.51 -3.12 9.91
N MET A 27 3.48 -2.42 11.04
CA MET A 27 2.28 -2.29 11.86
C MET A 27 1.50 -1.06 11.40
N LEU A 28 0.19 -1.22 11.24
CA LEU A 28 -0.73 -0.17 10.82
C LEU A 28 -1.97 -0.20 11.70
N THR A 29 -2.58 0.96 11.91
CA THR A 29 -3.92 1.01 12.50
C THR A 29 -4.93 0.41 11.52
N PRO A 30 -6.06 -0.16 12.00
CA PRO A 30 -7.08 -0.72 11.12
C PRO A 30 -7.58 0.28 10.07
N THR A 31 -7.78 1.54 10.47
CA THR A 31 -8.21 2.63 9.58
C THR A 31 -7.19 2.91 8.48
N ALA A 32 -5.89 2.97 8.82
CA ALA A 32 -4.83 3.20 7.84
C ALA A 32 -4.78 2.05 6.82
N ALA A 33 -4.86 0.79 7.28
CA ALA A 33 -4.88 -0.37 6.41
C ALA A 33 -6.07 -0.34 5.42
N GLN A 34 -7.27 0.03 5.90
CA GLN A 34 -8.46 0.17 5.05
C GLN A 34 -8.30 1.27 3.99
N LYS A 35 -7.77 2.44 4.36
CA LYS A 35 -7.53 3.54 3.42
C LYS A 35 -6.52 3.13 2.34
N ILE A 36 -5.45 2.44 2.71
CA ILE A 36 -4.46 1.90 1.76
C ILE A 36 -5.12 0.90 0.80
N ASP A 37 -5.93 -0.02 1.31
CA ASP A 37 -6.62 -1.02 0.48
C ASP A 37 -7.62 -0.39 -0.49
N ALA A 38 -8.36 0.63 -0.05
CA ALA A 38 -9.29 1.35 -0.91
C ALA A 38 -8.57 2.03 -2.08
N ARG A 39 -7.44 2.71 -1.81
CA ARG A 39 -6.62 3.37 -2.84
C ARG A 39 -5.98 2.36 -3.80
N ALA A 40 -5.40 1.28 -3.26
CA ALA A 40 -4.85 0.20 -4.08
C ALA A 40 -5.91 -0.40 -5.00
N LYS A 41 -7.12 -0.66 -4.49
CA LYS A 41 -8.25 -1.16 -5.27
C LYS A 41 -8.69 -0.19 -6.37
N ALA A 42 -8.75 1.11 -6.08
CA ALA A 42 -9.12 2.13 -7.05
C ALA A 42 -8.14 2.17 -8.25
N LEU A 43 -6.85 1.92 -8.00
CA LEU A 43 -5.81 1.86 -9.02
C LEU A 43 -5.62 0.46 -9.62
N GLN A 44 -6.42 -0.53 -9.21
CA GLN A 44 -6.28 -1.94 -9.59
C GLN A 44 -4.90 -2.54 -9.26
N LEU A 45 -4.25 -2.02 -8.22
CA LEU A 45 -2.95 -2.47 -7.73
C LEU A 45 -3.11 -3.41 -6.53
N SER A 46 -2.10 -4.25 -6.30
CA SER A 46 -1.98 -4.92 -5.00
C SER A 46 -1.60 -3.90 -3.92
N ARG A 47 -1.98 -4.15 -2.65
CA ARG A 47 -1.53 -3.33 -1.50
C ARG A 47 -0.03 -3.07 -1.53
N SER A 48 0.75 -4.14 -1.74
CA SER A 48 2.21 -4.06 -1.74
C SER A 48 2.77 -3.26 -2.92
N GLU A 49 2.06 -3.26 -4.04
CA GLU A 49 2.48 -2.56 -5.25
C GLU A 49 2.15 -1.07 -5.13
N PHE A 50 0.97 -0.76 -4.62
CA PHE A 50 0.57 0.60 -4.30
C PHE A 50 1.54 1.26 -3.30
N LEU A 51 1.91 0.56 -2.22
CA LEU A 51 2.85 1.09 -1.23
C LEU A 51 4.25 1.33 -1.83
N GLU A 52 4.73 0.42 -2.69
CA GLU A 52 6.02 0.57 -3.39
C GLU A 52 6.00 1.79 -4.32
N GLN A 53 4.98 1.88 -5.18
CA GLN A 53 4.84 2.97 -6.13
C GLN A 53 4.65 4.32 -5.43
N ALA A 54 3.94 4.34 -4.29
CA ALA A 54 3.76 5.54 -3.50
C ALA A 54 5.08 6.00 -2.84
N ALA A 55 5.83 5.06 -2.25
CA ALA A 55 7.13 5.36 -1.66
C ALA A 55 8.16 5.86 -2.71
N ARG A 56 8.03 5.40 -3.96
CA ARG A 56 8.85 5.84 -5.10
C ARG A 56 8.33 7.11 -5.79
N GLY A 57 7.22 7.69 -5.33
CA GLY A 57 6.63 8.91 -5.90
C GLY A 57 5.93 8.74 -7.25
N ILE A 58 5.62 7.50 -7.65
CA ILE A 58 4.95 7.18 -8.92
C ILE A 58 3.44 7.41 -8.81
N VAL A 59 2.84 6.93 -7.72
CA VAL A 59 1.43 7.18 -7.41
C VAL A 59 1.34 8.19 -6.27
N SER A 60 0.46 9.16 -6.44
CA SER A 60 0.22 10.17 -5.42
C SER A 60 -0.56 9.57 -4.24
N MET A 61 -0.10 9.87 -3.03
CA MET A 61 -0.88 9.70 -1.81
C MET A 61 -1.81 10.89 -1.53
N SER A 62 -2.03 11.76 -2.53
CA SER A 62 -2.53 13.12 -2.33
C SER A 62 -3.66 13.21 -1.33
N ASP A 63 -3.45 14.15 -0.41
CA ASP A 63 -4.24 14.49 0.75
C ASP A 63 -5.53 15.24 0.41
N SER A 64 -5.98 15.17 -0.85
CA SER A 64 -7.27 15.73 -1.24
C SER A 64 -8.43 15.14 -0.44
N ASP A 65 -8.21 13.97 0.20
CA ASP A 65 -9.16 13.30 1.09
C ASP A 65 -8.71 13.24 2.56
N LEU A 66 -7.67 13.99 2.98
CA LEU A 66 -7.42 14.11 4.41
C LEU A 66 -8.54 14.94 5.01
N THR A 67 -9.37 14.29 5.81
CA THR A 67 -10.37 14.99 6.61
C THR A 67 -9.64 15.93 7.56
N ASN A 68 -10.29 17.03 7.94
CA ASN A 68 -9.72 17.94 8.93
C ASN A 68 -9.38 17.21 10.25
N GLU A 69 -10.15 16.17 10.60
CA GLU A 69 -9.88 15.28 11.73
C GLU A 69 -8.54 14.54 11.59
N ASP A 70 -8.22 14.00 10.41
CA ASP A 70 -6.94 13.32 10.18
C ASP A 70 -5.77 14.29 10.34
N LYS A 71 -5.92 15.54 9.87
CA LYS A 71 -4.90 16.60 9.99
C LYS A 71 -4.69 17.03 11.44
N GLU A 72 -5.78 17.20 12.19
CA GLU A 72 -5.73 17.55 13.61
C GLU A 72 -5.09 16.45 14.46
N ASN A 73 -5.38 15.18 14.16
CA ASN A 73 -4.78 14.05 14.86
C ASN A 73 -3.28 13.94 14.60
N LEU A 74 -2.83 14.19 13.36
CA LEU A 74 -1.40 14.24 13.03
C LEU A 74 -0.66 15.39 13.73
N ALA A 75 -1.27 16.58 13.77
CA ALA A 75 -0.68 17.75 14.45
C ALA A 75 -0.51 17.51 15.96
N LYS A 76 -1.50 16.89 16.62
CA LYS A 76 -1.43 16.53 18.05
C LYS A 76 -0.36 15.48 18.37
N LEU A 77 0.00 14.63 17.40
CA LEU A 77 1.06 13.62 17.54
C LEU A 77 2.47 14.20 17.38
N SER A 78 2.63 15.34 16.69
CA SER A 78 3.94 15.99 16.51
C SER A 78 4.35 16.96 17.62
N GLU A 79 3.44 17.27 18.56
CA GLU A 79 3.67 18.18 19.68
C GLU A 79 4.07 17.48 20.99
N ASN A 80 4.17 16.14 21.00
CA ASN A 80 4.71 15.32 22.09
C ASN A 80 6.05 14.70 21.68
#